data_AF-A0A5D0PJ30-F1
#
_entry.id   AF-A0A5D0PJ30-F1
#
_cell.length_a   1.000
_cell.length_b   1.000
_cell.length_c   1.000
_cell.angle_alpha   90.00
_cell.angle_beta   90.00
_cell.angle_gamma   90.00
#
_symmetry.space_group_name_H-M   'P 1'
#
loop_
_entity.id
_entity.type
_entity.pdbx_description
1 polymer ?
#
loop_
_entity_poly.entity_id
_entity_poly.type
_entity_poly.pdbx_seq_one_letter_code
_entity_poly.pdbx_strand_id
1 'polypeptide(L)'
;MPYRHPYTGPDLQEVVHRHRTAEQLIATFARSTPALSDLWQDVTAALHDIPTLVQETRRLRREVTTLRLSRANYLAAINATLNAHADGEPNALAYLRDELADQARTPRPEGGRA
;
A
#
# COMPACT_ATOMS: atom_id res chain seq x y z
N MET A 1 21.91 10.80 -1.54
CA MET A 1 21.84 9.33 -1.30
C MET A 1 20.39 8.89 -1.32
N PRO A 2 19.86 8.26 -2.38
CA PRO A 2 18.52 7.71 -2.32
C PRO A 2 18.55 6.44 -1.47
N TYR A 3 17.74 6.40 -0.41
CA TYR A 3 17.46 5.19 0.36
C TYR A 3 16.76 4.17 -0.56
N ARG A 4 17.53 3.38 -1.30
CA ARG A 4 17.05 2.19 -2.00
C ARG A 4 16.74 1.18 -0.88
N HIS A 5 15.47 0.96 -0.57
CA HIS A 5 15.08 -0.13 0.33
C HIS A 5 15.56 -1.45 -0.31
N PRO A 6 16.50 -2.19 0.31
CA PRO A 6 17.14 -3.35 -0.32
C PRO A 6 16.31 -4.63 -0.21
N TYR A 7 15.08 -4.57 0.32
CA TYR A 7 14.16 -5.69 0.31
C TYR A 7 13.07 -5.46 -0.73
N THR A 8 13.19 -6.13 -1.87
CA THR A 8 12.03 -6.42 -2.72
C THR A 8 11.07 -7.23 -1.85
N GLY A 9 10.04 -6.56 -1.33
CA GLY A 9 9.00 -7.23 -0.57
C GLY A 9 8.37 -8.36 -1.40
N PRO A 10 7.76 -9.37 -0.77
CA PRO A 10 7.17 -10.49 -1.49
C PRO A 10 6.17 -10.00 -2.54
N ASP A 11 6.16 -10.67 -3.69
CA ASP A 11 5.14 -10.47 -4.71
C ASP A 11 3.79 -10.97 -4.16
N LEU A 12 2.89 -10.02 -3.93
CA LEU A 12 1.59 -10.30 -3.33
C LEU A 12 0.66 -11.06 -4.29
N GLN A 13 0.89 -11.02 -5.60
CA GLN A 13 0.15 -11.89 -6.53
C GLN A 13 0.58 -13.33 -6.38
N GLU A 14 1.89 -13.55 -6.30
CA GLU A 14 2.46 -14.88 -6.08
C GLU A 14 2.05 -15.46 -4.72
N VAL A 15 2.00 -14.64 -3.66
CA VAL A 15 1.49 -15.07 -2.35
C VAL A 15 0.02 -15.53 -2.44
N VAL A 16 -0.84 -14.78 -3.13
CA VAL A 16 -2.25 -15.16 -3.33
C VAL A 16 -2.37 -16.44 -4.16
N HIS A 17 -1.53 -16.59 -5.18
CA HIS A 17 -1.51 -17.80 -5.99
C HIS A 17 -1.15 -19.02 -5.14
N ARG A 18 -0.03 -18.96 -4.40
CA ARG A 18 0.41 -20.05 -3.50
C ARG A 18 -0.61 -20.38 -2.43
N HIS A 19 -1.24 -19.38 -1.84
CA HIS A 19 -2.30 -19.59 -0.83
C HIS A 19 -3.49 -20.35 -1.43
N ARG A 20 -3.98 -19.95 -2.61
CA ARG A 20 -5.05 -20.68 -3.31
C ARG A 20 -4.67 -22.12 -3.63
N THR A 21 -3.44 -22.35 -4.09
CA THR A 21 -2.93 -23.71 -4.32
C THR A 21 -2.91 -24.52 -3.03
N ALA A 22 -2.47 -23.93 -1.91
CA ALA A 22 -2.46 -24.59 -0.61
C ALA A 22 -3.88 -24.98 -0.17
N GLU A 23 -4.86 -24.09 -0.28
CA GLU A 23 -6.26 -24.39 0.03
C GLU A 23 -6.80 -25.55 -0.81
N GLN A 24 -6.49 -25.59 -2.11
CA GLN A 24 -6.91 -26.67 -3.01
C GLN A 24 -6.29 -28.03 -2.63
N LEU A 25 -5.01 -28.03 -2.26
CA LEU A 25 -4.32 -29.23 -1.79
C LEU A 25 -4.89 -29.72 -0.46
N ILE A 26 -5.06 -28.82 0.53
CA ILE A 26 -5.65 -29.15 1.83
C ILE A 26 -7.06 -29.71 1.65
N ALA A 27 -7.90 -29.10 0.83
CA ALA A 27 -9.24 -29.60 0.55
C ALA A 27 -9.22 -31.01 -0.09
N THR A 28 -8.21 -31.30 -0.90
CA THR A 28 -8.02 -32.63 -1.51
C THR A 28 -7.59 -33.66 -0.47
N PHE A 29 -6.60 -33.33 0.36
CA PHE A 29 -6.15 -34.21 1.44
C PHE A 29 -7.24 -34.47 2.48
N ALA A 30 -8.02 -33.45 2.86
CA ALA A 30 -9.12 -33.59 3.80
C ALA A 30 -10.18 -34.58 3.30
N ARG A 31 -10.51 -34.55 2.00
CA ARG A 31 -11.42 -35.54 1.38
C ARG A 31 -10.84 -36.95 1.37
N SER A 32 -9.53 -37.08 1.15
CA SER A 32 -8.85 -38.39 1.09
C SER A 32 -8.50 -38.97 2.46
N THR A 33 -8.49 -38.16 3.52
CA THR A 33 -8.12 -38.57 4.89
C THR A 33 -9.13 -38.08 5.94
N PRO A 34 -10.38 -38.58 5.93
CA PRO A 34 -11.42 -38.10 6.84
C PRO A 34 -11.07 -38.28 8.33
N ALA A 35 -10.24 -39.27 8.66
CA ALA A 35 -9.77 -39.52 10.02
C ALA A 35 -8.91 -38.38 10.62
N LEU A 36 -8.45 -37.43 9.79
CA LEU A 36 -7.65 -36.27 10.19
C LEU A 36 -8.42 -34.95 10.03
N SER A 37 -9.77 -34.99 10.02
CA SER A 37 -10.62 -33.80 9.78
C SER A 37 -10.25 -32.59 10.63
N ASP A 38 -10.03 -32.80 11.92
CA ASP A 38 -9.82 -31.74 12.89
C ASP A 38 -8.47 -31.04 12.65
N LEU A 39 -7.44 -31.82 12.31
CA LEU A 39 -6.14 -31.28 11.90
C LEU A 39 -6.27 -30.39 10.64
N TRP A 40 -7.05 -30.83 9.64
CA TRP A 40 -7.25 -30.03 8.43
C TRP A 40 -8.07 -28.76 8.69
N GLN A 41 -8.98 -28.78 9.66
CA GLN A 41 -9.69 -27.59 10.12
C GLN A 41 -8.74 -26.59 10.78
N ASP A 42 -7.87 -27.05 11.68
CA ASP A 42 -6.87 -26.21 12.35
C ASP A 42 -5.92 -25.55 11.34
N VAL A 43 -5.43 -26.31 10.36
CA VAL A 43 -4.56 -25.78 9.29
C VAL A 43 -5.31 -24.75 8.44
N THR A 44 -6.58 -25.02 8.09
CA THR A 44 -7.39 -24.07 7.32
C THR A 44 -7.63 -22.77 8.10
N ALA A 45 -7.96 -22.88 9.39
CA ALA A 45 -8.13 -21.74 10.27
C ALA A 45 -6.85 -20.91 10.40
N ALA A 46 -5.69 -21.54 10.53
CA ALA A 46 -4.40 -20.85 10.60
C ALA A 46 -4.04 -20.07 9.33
N LEU A 47 -4.57 -20.48 8.17
CA LEU A 47 -4.32 -19.82 6.88
C LEU A 47 -5.39 -18.78 6.52
N HIS A 48 -6.49 -18.70 7.29
CA HIS A 48 -7.67 -17.93 6.92
C HIS A 48 -7.42 -16.44 6.77
N ASP A 49 -6.50 -15.87 7.55
CA ASP A 49 -6.23 -14.42 7.57
C ASP A 49 -5.31 -13.95 6.43
N ILE A 50 -4.68 -14.88 5.69
CA ILE A 50 -3.71 -14.55 4.64
C ILE A 50 -4.29 -13.61 3.57
N PRO A 51 -5.48 -13.86 2.99
CA PRO A 51 -6.07 -12.95 2.00
C PRO A 51 -6.26 -11.53 2.53
N THR A 52 -6.73 -11.40 3.78
CA THR A 52 -6.95 -10.11 4.45
C THR A 52 -5.63 -9.37 4.64
N LEU A 53 -4.60 -10.06 5.15
CA LEU A 53 -3.25 -9.48 5.32
C LEU A 53 -2.64 -9.04 3.99
N VAL A 54 -2.88 -9.78 2.90
CA VAL A 54 -2.45 -9.38 1.56
C VAL A 54 -3.14 -8.09 1.12
N GLN A 55 -4.45 -7.96 1.35
CA GLN A 55 -5.19 -6.74 0.99
C GLN A 55 -4.73 -5.53 1.81
N GLU A 56 -4.53 -5.69 3.11
CA GLU A 56 -3.99 -4.63 3.96
C GLU A 56 -2.57 -4.24 3.54
N THR A 57 -1.72 -5.21 3.17
CA THR A 57 -0.39 -4.91 2.65
C THR A 57 -0.46 -4.12 1.33
N ARG A 58 -1.38 -4.47 0.41
CA ARG A 58 -1.61 -3.70 -0.83
C ARG A 58 -2.10 -2.29 -0.55
N ARG A 59 -3.03 -2.14 0.39
CA ARG A 59 -3.55 -0.84 0.83
C ARG A 59 -2.42 0.01 1.40
N LEU A 60 -1.68 -0.47 2.39
CA LEU A 60 -0.57 0.25 3.01
C LEU A 60 0.53 0.62 2.01
N ARG A 61 0.87 -0.26 1.06
CA ARG A 61 1.82 0.06 -0.03
C ARG A 61 1.31 1.22 -0.89
N ARG A 62 0.02 1.25 -1.23
CA ARG A 62 -0.58 2.37 -1.96
C ARG A 62 -0.56 3.65 -1.12
N GLU A 63 -0.96 3.59 0.14
CA GLU A 63 -0.98 4.75 1.05
C GLU A 63 0.41 5.38 1.22
N VAL A 64 1.44 4.57 1.46
CA VAL A 64 2.83 5.05 1.56
C VAL A 64 3.30 5.66 0.24
N THR A 65 2.93 5.08 -0.90
CA THR A 65 3.28 5.61 -2.22
C THR A 65 2.64 6.96 -2.46
N THR A 66 1.34 7.09 -2.18
CA THR A 66 0.61 8.36 -2.26
C THR A 66 1.20 9.42 -1.33
N LEU A 67 1.47 9.08 -0.07
CA LEU A 67 2.08 10.02 0.89
C LEU A 67 3.47 10.50 0.45
N ARG A 68 4.30 9.60 -0.09
CA ARG A 68 5.63 9.95 -0.63
C ARG A 68 5.52 10.89 -1.84
N LEU A 69 4.54 10.66 -2.71
CA LEU A 69 4.27 11.53 -3.86
C LEU A 69 3.78 12.90 -3.40
N SER A 70 2.78 12.99 -2.53
CA SER A 70 2.30 14.27 -1.98
C SER A 70 3.42 15.05 -1.31
N ARG A 71 4.27 14.39 -0.53
CA ARG A 71 5.46 15.04 0.07
C ARG A 71 6.42 15.59 -0.98
N ALA A 72 6.67 14.84 -2.05
CA ALA A 72 7.55 15.29 -3.13
C ALA A 72 6.97 16.52 -3.85
N ASN A 73 5.67 16.51 -4.14
CA ASN A 73 4.99 17.62 -4.80
C ASN A 73 4.99 18.88 -3.92
N TYR A 74 4.70 18.76 -2.61
CA TYR A 74 4.83 19.88 -1.68
C TYR A 74 6.24 20.47 -1.64
N LEU A 75 7.28 19.64 -1.59
CA LEU A 75 8.66 20.12 -1.63
C LEU A 75 8.98 20.83 -2.95
N ALA A 76 8.47 20.32 -4.07
CA ALA A 76 8.61 20.98 -5.37
C ALA A 76 7.92 22.35 -5.39
N ALA A 77 6.68 22.43 -4.88
CA ALA A 77 5.93 23.68 -4.81
C ALA A 77 6.59 24.73 -3.88
N ILE A 78 7.14 24.29 -2.75
CA ILE A 78 7.93 25.15 -1.84
C ILE A 78 9.17 25.67 -2.57
N ASN A 79 9.93 24.80 -3.22
CA ASN A 79 11.14 25.21 -3.95
C ASN A 79 10.81 26.16 -5.11
N ALA A 80 9.73 25.90 -5.86
CA ALA A 80 9.25 26.78 -6.92
C ALA A 80 8.87 28.16 -6.37
N THR A 81 8.15 28.20 -5.24
CA THR A 81 7.79 29.44 -4.55
C THR A 81 9.03 30.23 -4.12
N LEU A 82 10.02 29.57 -3.53
CA LEU A 82 11.26 30.22 -3.06
C LEU A 82 12.07 30.79 -4.23
N ASN A 83 12.19 30.05 -5.33
CA ASN A 83 12.89 30.51 -6.53
C ASN A 83 12.16 31.68 -7.19
N ALA A 84 10.84 31.56 -7.38
CA ALA A 84 10.00 32.63 -7.92
C ALA A 84 10.11 33.92 -7.09
N HIS A 85 10.14 33.79 -5.76
CA HIS A 85 10.35 34.96 -4.87
C HIS A 85 11.74 35.58 -5.05
N ALA A 86 12.79 34.77 -5.16
CA ALA A 86 14.16 35.24 -5.38
C ALA A 86 14.31 35.95 -6.74
N ASP A 87 13.56 35.50 -7.76
CA ASP A 87 13.53 36.10 -9.09
C ASP A 87 12.63 37.36 -9.17
N GLY A 88 11.97 37.72 -8.07
CA GLY A 88 11.09 38.90 -8.00
C GLY A 88 9.73 38.70 -8.67
N GLU A 89 9.29 37.45 -8.86
CA GLU A 89 8.00 37.14 -9.46
C GLU A 89 6.85 37.71 -8.59
N PRO A 90 5.91 38.48 -9.17
CA PRO A 90 4.84 39.15 -8.42
C PRO A 90 3.91 38.23 -7.61
N ASN A 91 3.78 36.96 -8.00
CA ASN A 91 2.87 36.01 -7.35
C ASN A 91 3.53 34.65 -7.08
N ALA A 92 4.75 34.65 -6.54
CA ALA A 92 5.49 33.44 -6.17
C ALA A 92 4.67 32.44 -5.32
N LEU A 93 3.72 32.91 -4.50
CA LEU A 93 2.85 32.04 -3.69
C LEU A 93 1.83 31.23 -4.50
N ALA A 94 1.64 31.51 -5.79
CA ALA A 94 0.72 30.76 -6.66
C ALA A 94 1.03 29.27 -6.65
N TYR A 95 2.31 28.90 -6.79
CA TYR A 95 2.75 27.51 -6.83
C TYR A 95 2.33 26.70 -5.59
N LEU A 96 2.47 27.28 -4.39
CA LEU A 96 2.07 26.63 -3.15
C LEU A 96 0.54 26.54 -3.02
N ARG A 97 -0.20 27.57 -3.45
CA ARG A 97 -1.67 27.57 -3.41
C ARG A 97 -2.25 26.52 -4.35
N ASP A 98 -1.70 26.40 -5.55
CA ASP A 98 -2.13 25.41 -6.54
C ASP A 98 -1.90 23.99 -6.02
N GLU A 99 -0.71 23.71 -5.47
CA GLU A 99 -0.42 22.40 -4.87
C GLU A 99 -1.34 22.10 -3.68
N LEU A 100 -1.63 23.07 -2.81
CA LEU A 100 -2.58 22.88 -1.72
C LEU A 100 -4.00 22.60 -2.22
N ALA A 101 -4.44 23.27 -3.29
CA ALA A 101 -5.73 23.05 -3.91
C ALA A 101 -5.82 21.66 -4.55
N ASP A 102 -4.76 21.20 -5.22
CA ASP A 102 -4.70 19.88 -5.85
C ASP A 102 -4.70 18.74 -4.81
N GLN A 103 -3.98 18.92 -3.71
CA GLN A 103 -3.97 17.95 -2.61
C GLN A 103 -5.31 17.91 -1.85
N ALA A 104 -6.04 19.03 -1.79
CA ALA A 104 -7.39 19.06 -1.22
C ALA A 104 -8.44 18.34 -2.10
N ARG A 105 -8.21 18.28 -3.42
CA ARG A 105 -9.06 17.53 -4.36
C ARG A 105 -8.72 16.04 -4.42
N THR A 106 -7.51 15.67 -4.02
CA THR A 106 -7.07 14.28 -4.01
C THR A 106 -7.66 13.58 -2.78
N PRO A 107 -8.49 12.54 -2.94
CA PRO A 107 -9.05 11.82 -1.81
C PRO A 107 -7.90 11.28 -0.95
N ARG A 108 -7.83 11.69 0.31
CA ARG A 108 -6.94 11.05 1.27
C ARG A 108 -7.39 9.58 1.36
N PRO A 109 -6.50 8.60 1.23
CA PRO A 109 -6.89 7.21 1.43
C PRO A 109 -7.52 7.10 2.81
N GLU A 110 -8.75 6.57 2.86
CA GLU A 110 -9.52 6.41 4.10
C GLU A 110 -8.73 5.51 5.04
N GLY A 111 -8.03 6.11 5.99
CA GLY A 111 -7.09 5.45 6.90
C GLY A 111 -7.25 5.95 8.34
N GLY A 112 -8.49 6.19 8.78
CA GLY A 112 -8.72 6.60 10.16
C GLY A 112 -10.16 6.95 10.46
N ARG A 113 -10.97 5.95 10.80
CA ARG A 113 -11.98 6.09 11.86
C ARG A 113 -11.91 4.85 12.74
N ALA A 114 -11.82 5.15 14.04
CA ALA A 114 -11.74 4.25 15.18
C ALA A 114 -13.00 3.40 15.33
#